data_AF-A0A067NAN8-F1
#
_entry.id   AF-A0A067NAN8-F1
#
_cell.length_a   1.000
_cell.length_b   1.000
_cell.length_c   1.000
_cell.angle_alpha   90.00
_cell.angle_beta   90.00
_cell.angle_gamma   90.00
#
_symmetry.space_group_name_H-M   'P 1'
#
loop_
_entity.id
_entity.type
_entity.pdbx_description
1 polymer ?
#
loop_
_entity_poly.entity_id
_entity_poly.type
_entity_poly.pdbx_seq_one_letter_code
_entity_poly.pdbx_strand_id
1 'polypeptide(L)'
;RKVVMTSIMLQSTNQYCNALQSMMGIFLHSCNAPEDIIEVLARIGVSISTTSINDAITNLSKESSTALRRLGKTLTTSFAYDNVDIELKHTVPTLEKPHETLVHLTSGTFIPL
;
A
#
# COMPACT_ATOMS: atom_id res chain seq x y z
N ARG A 1 -14.12 23.72 18.46
CA ARG A 1 -14.86 22.67 17.71
C ARG A 1 -13.92 21.80 16.88
N LYS A 2 -13.15 22.35 15.92
CA LYS A 2 -12.20 21.58 15.10
C LYS A 2 -11.19 20.75 15.91
N VAL A 3 -10.52 21.38 16.88
CA VAL A 3 -9.54 20.71 17.78
C VAL A 3 -10.16 19.51 18.50
N VAL A 4 -11.37 19.67 19.04
CA VAL A 4 -12.09 18.59 19.75
C VAL A 4 -12.38 17.41 18.81
N MET A 5 -12.81 17.67 17.57
CA MET A 5 -13.05 16.62 16.59
C MET A 5 -11.75 15.88 16.22
N THR A 6 -10.65 16.62 16.04
CA THR A 6 -9.34 16.01 15.78
C THR A 6 -8.87 15.17 16.96
N SER A 7 -9.00 15.64 18.20
CA SER A 7 -8.67 14.85 19.40
C SER A 7 -9.50 13.58 19.50
N ILE A 8 -10.80 13.64 19.19
CA ILE A 8 -11.67 12.45 19.17
C ILE A 8 -11.21 11.46 18.10
N MET A 9 -10.85 11.93 16.90
CA MET A 9 -10.38 11.05 15.82
C MET A 9 -9.01 10.43 16.14
N LEU A 10 -8.10 11.19 16.75
CA LEU A 10 -6.79 10.68 17.14
C LEU A 10 -6.89 9.65 18.27
N GLN A 11 -7.77 9.87 19.24
CA GLN A 11 -7.93 8.98 20.38
C GLN A 11 -8.96 7.87 20.15
N SER A 12 -9.57 7.80 18.96
CA SER A 12 -10.53 6.76 18.62
C SER A 12 -9.77 5.44 18.41
N THR A 13 -10.04 4.46 19.26
CA THR A 13 -9.53 3.08 19.13
C THR A 13 -10.53 2.17 18.41
N ASN A 14 -11.57 2.73 17.80
CA ASN A 14 -12.58 1.95 17.11
C ASN A 14 -12.11 1.62 15.68
N GLN A 15 -12.03 0.32 15.37
CA GLN A 15 -11.67 -0.20 14.04
C GLN A 15 -12.56 0.32 12.89
N TYR A 16 -13.81 0.72 13.18
CA TYR A 16 -14.74 1.29 12.20
C TYR A 16 -14.55 2.80 12.00
N CYS A 17 -13.81 3.47 12.88
CA CYS A 17 -13.59 4.92 12.87
C CYS A 17 -12.11 5.30 12.74
N ASN A 18 -11.27 4.40 12.24
CA ASN A 18 -9.82 4.61 12.10
C ASN A 18 -9.40 5.06 10.69
N ALA A 19 -10.34 5.43 9.81
CA ALA A 19 -10.05 5.72 8.40
C ALA A 19 -8.94 6.76 8.21
N LEU A 20 -8.92 7.82 9.03
CA LEU A 20 -7.86 8.84 8.98
C LEU A 20 -6.49 8.27 9.37
N GLN A 21 -6.42 7.50 10.45
CA GLN A 21 -5.20 6.85 10.93
C GLN A 21 -4.67 5.84 9.91
N SER A 22 -5.57 5.07 9.31
CA SER A 22 -5.27 4.09 8.25
C SER A 22 -4.71 4.76 7.01
N MET A 23 -5.34 5.85 6.53
CA MET A 23 -4.83 6.62 5.40
C MET A 23 -3.46 7.23 5.70
N MET A 24 -3.28 7.80 6.90
CA MET A 24 -2.00 8.38 7.31
C MET A 24 -0.90 7.32 7.37
N GLY A 25 -1.18 6.15 7.94
CA GLY A 25 -0.21 5.05 8.03
C GLY A 25 0.21 4.53 6.66
N ILE A 26 -0.74 4.26 5.77
CA ILE A 26 -0.45 3.82 4.40
C ILE A 26 0.35 4.89 3.64
N PHE A 27 -0.01 6.17 3.80
CA PHE A 27 0.72 7.28 3.19
C PHE A 27 2.17 7.35 3.69
N LEU A 28 2.40 7.32 5.00
CA LEU A 28 3.73 7.34 5.58
C LEU A 28 4.59 6.17 5.10
N HIS A 29 4.00 4.97 5.05
CA HIS A 29 4.66 3.79 4.50
C HIS A 29 5.04 4.00 3.03
N SER A 30 4.15 4.57 2.21
CA SER A 30 4.44 4.86 0.78
C SER A 30 5.53 5.90 0.57
N CYS A 31 5.75 6.80 1.54
CA CYS A 31 6.83 7.78 1.54
C CYS A 31 8.17 7.21 2.04
N ASN A 32 8.26 5.91 2.30
CA ASN A 32 9.42 5.27 2.94
C ASN A 32 9.78 5.91 4.30
N ALA A 33 8.77 6.33 5.08
CA ALA A 33 9.02 6.80 6.45
C ALA A 33 9.59 5.65 7.31
N PRO A 34 10.57 5.91 8.20
CA PRO A 34 11.12 4.88 9.07
C PRO A 34 10.03 4.25 9.94
N GLU A 35 10.09 2.92 10.11
CA GLU A 35 9.10 2.17 10.89
C GLU A 35 8.96 2.68 12.33
N ASP A 36 10.07 3.08 12.95
CA ASP A 36 10.07 3.67 14.29
C ASP A 36 9.22 4.94 14.37
N ILE A 37 9.24 5.78 13.33
CA ILE A 37 8.43 7.00 13.26
C ILE A 37 6.95 6.66 13.10
N ILE A 38 6.64 5.69 12.23
CA ILE A 38 5.27 5.21 12.03
C ILE A 38 4.72 4.65 13.34
N GLU A 39 5.51 3.87 14.07
CA GLU A 39 5.13 3.25 15.34
C GLU A 39 4.92 4.30 16.45
N VAL A 40 5.76 5.34 16.51
CA VAL A 40 5.54 6.48 17.42
C VAL A 40 4.22 7.20 17.08
N LEU A 41 3.97 7.48 15.80
CA LEU A 41 2.73 8.13 15.37
C LEU A 41 1.50 7.26 15.60
N ALA A 42 1.64 5.94 15.52
CA ALA A 42 0.59 4.98 15.86
C ALA A 42 0.22 5.07 17.34
N ARG A 43 1.20 5.15 18.23
CA ARG A 43 0.98 5.31 19.68
C ARG A 43 0.36 6.65 20.07
N ILE A 44 0.61 7.71 19.29
CA ILE A 44 -0.03 9.02 19.45
C ILE A 44 -1.46 9.03 18.87
N GLY A 45 -1.83 8.01 18.09
CA GLY A 45 -3.14 7.88 17.45
C GLY A 45 -3.28 8.66 16.14
N VAL A 46 -2.15 9.06 15.54
CA VAL A 46 -2.10 9.75 14.23
C VAL A 46 -2.08 8.74 13.08
N SER A 47 -1.50 7.56 13.31
CA SER A 47 -1.36 6.47 12.35
C SER A 47 -1.90 5.16 12.92
N ILE A 48 -2.01 4.14 12.08
CA ILE A 48 -2.05 2.73 12.50
C ILE A 48 -0.62 2.17 12.61
N SER A 49 -0.45 1.03 13.30
CA SER A 49 0.84 0.36 13.43
C SER A 49 1.36 -0.17 12.09
N THR A 50 2.68 -0.39 12.01
CA THR A 50 3.32 -1.02 10.84
C THR A 50 2.73 -2.40 10.53
N THR A 51 2.43 -3.19 11.56
CA THR A 51 1.73 -4.47 11.42
C THR A 51 0.36 -4.33 10.78
N SER A 52 -0.43 -3.35 11.22
CA SER A 52 -1.77 -3.08 10.67
C SER A 52 -1.68 -2.60 9.21
N ILE A 53 -0.64 -1.84 8.85
CA ILE A 53 -0.38 -1.43 7.47
C ILE A 53 -0.09 -2.66 6.59
N ASN A 54 0.81 -3.53 7.04
CA ASN A 54 1.17 -4.76 6.31
C ASN A 54 -0.05 -5.69 6.13
N ASP A 55 -0.88 -5.82 7.16
CA ASP A 55 -2.12 -6.58 7.10
C ASP A 55 -3.11 -5.95 6.13
N ALA A 56 -3.26 -4.61 6.14
CA ALA A 56 -4.12 -3.89 5.21
C ALA A 56 -3.69 -4.09 3.76
N ILE A 57 -2.38 -3.97 3.47
CA ILE A 57 -1.82 -4.20 2.12
C ILE A 57 -2.05 -5.66 1.69
N THR A 58 -1.78 -6.62 2.58
CA THR A 58 -1.97 -8.04 2.31
C THR A 58 -3.44 -8.36 2.02
N ASN A 59 -4.37 -7.83 2.81
CA ASN A 59 -5.80 -8.04 2.64
C ASN A 59 -6.31 -7.37 1.37
N LEU A 60 -5.87 -6.15 1.07
CA LEU A 60 -6.21 -5.46 -0.17
C LEU A 60 -5.74 -6.24 -1.41
N SER A 61 -4.54 -6.82 -1.37
CA SER A 61 -4.04 -7.68 -2.44
C SER A 61 -4.89 -8.94 -2.61
N LYS A 62 -5.25 -9.62 -1.51
CA LYS A 62 -6.14 -10.79 -1.54
C LYS A 62 -7.52 -10.47 -2.12
N GLU A 63 -8.11 -9.36 -1.70
CA GLU A 63 -9.41 -8.88 -2.19
C GLU A 63 -9.33 -8.55 -3.69
N SER A 64 -8.27 -7.87 -4.11
CA SER A 64 -8.02 -7.54 -5.52
C SER A 64 -7.87 -8.80 -6.38
N SER A 65 -7.13 -9.80 -5.92
CA SER A 65 -6.99 -11.09 -6.60
C SER A 65 -8.31 -11.84 -6.70
N THR A 66 -9.12 -11.80 -5.64
CA THR A 66 -10.46 -12.40 -5.62
C THR A 66 -11.39 -11.68 -6.60
N ALA A 67 -11.36 -10.35 -6.63
CA ALA A 67 -12.11 -9.53 -7.57
C ALA A 67 -11.70 -9.81 -9.02
N LEU A 68 -10.40 -9.93 -9.28
CA LEU A 68 -9.84 -10.26 -10.59
C LEU A 68 -10.30 -11.64 -11.06
N ARG A 69 -10.26 -12.65 -10.17
CA ARG A 69 -10.75 -14.00 -10.45
C ARG A 69 -12.26 -14.00 -10.73
N ARG A 70 -13.03 -13.21 -9.98
CA ARG A 70 -14.47 -13.07 -10.20
C ARG A 70 -14.76 -12.44 -11.56
N LEU A 71 -14.03 -11.40 -11.92
CA LEU A 71 -14.13 -10.74 -13.22
C LEU A 71 -13.74 -11.70 -14.35
N GLY A 72 -12.61 -12.41 -14.25
CA GLY A 72 -12.21 -13.39 -15.25
C GLY A 72 -13.24 -14.51 -15.46
N LYS A 73 -13.95 -14.92 -14.41
CA LYS A 73 -15.03 -15.94 -14.49
C LYS A 73 -16.26 -15.47 -15.27
N THR A 74 -16.49 -14.18 -15.45
CA THR A 74 -17.65 -13.71 -16.24
C THR A 74 -17.46 -13.95 -17.73
N LEU A 75 -16.23 -14.20 -18.19
CA LEU A 75 -15.84 -14.28 -19.61
C LEU A 75 -16.19 -13.00 -20.41
N THR A 76 -16.48 -11.89 -19.71
CA THR A 76 -16.77 -10.57 -20.28
C THR A 76 -15.67 -9.59 -19.88
N THR A 77 -14.42 -9.97 -20.14
CA THR A 77 -13.25 -9.16 -19.82
C THR A 77 -12.30 -9.14 -21.00
N SER A 78 -11.70 -7.98 -21.24
CA SER A 78 -10.57 -7.78 -22.13
C SER A 78 -9.28 -7.80 -21.33
N PHE A 79 -8.19 -8.28 -21.94
CA PHE A 79 -6.87 -8.34 -21.34
C PHE A 79 -5.97 -7.33 -22.04
N ALA A 80 -5.41 -6.40 -21.28
CA ALA A 80 -4.39 -5.47 -21.76
C ALA A 80 -3.05 -5.81 -21.11
N TYR A 81 -2.02 -6.00 -21.93
CA TYR A 81 -0.66 -6.24 -21.47
C TYR A 81 0.19 -4.99 -21.70
N ASP A 82 1.04 -4.67 -20.73
CA ASP A 82 1.95 -3.54 -20.79
C ASP A 82 3.32 -3.91 -20.20
N ASN A 83 4.37 -3.24 -20.65
CA ASN A 83 5.72 -3.40 -20.10
C ASN A 83 5.91 -2.41 -18.94
N VAL A 84 6.35 -2.91 -17.80
CA VAL A 84 6.61 -2.14 -16.59
C VAL A 84 8.11 -2.17 -16.32
N ASP A 85 8.75 -1.03 -16.54
CA ASP A 85 10.16 -0.85 -16.25
C ASP A 85 10.32 -0.09 -14.93
N ILE A 86 10.99 -0.73 -13.96
CA ILE A 86 11.20 -0.16 -12.62
C ILE A 86 12.68 0.11 -12.41
N GLU A 87 13.04 1.36 -12.13
CA GLU A 87 14.40 1.72 -11.73
C GLU A 87 14.56 1.52 -10.21
N LEU A 88 15.12 0.37 -9.81
CA LEU A 88 15.51 0.07 -8.43
C LEU A 88 16.92 0.60 -8.16
N LYS A 89 16.99 1.79 -7.57
CA LYS A 89 18.27 2.39 -7.17
C LYS A 89 18.83 1.64 -5.96
N HIS A 90 19.96 0.96 -6.16
CA HIS A 90 20.68 0.28 -5.08
C HIS A 90 21.59 1.25 -4.34
N THR A 91 21.44 1.34 -3.01
CA THR A 91 22.35 2.12 -2.15
C THR A 91 23.76 1.53 -2.10
N VAL A 92 23.89 0.22 -2.31
CA VAL A 92 25.16 -0.51 -2.33
C VAL A 92 25.31 -1.19 -3.70
N PRO A 93 26.38 -0.89 -4.47
CA PRO A 93 26.63 -1.55 -5.75
C PRO A 93 26.83 -3.06 -5.57
N THR A 94 26.18 -3.88 -6.39
CA THR A 94 26.43 -5.33 -6.44
C THR A 94 27.63 -5.62 -7.34
N LEU A 95 28.43 -6.62 -6.97
CA LEU A 95 29.64 -7.03 -7.69
C LEU A 95 29.39 -7.48 -9.13
N GLU A 96 28.23 -8.08 -9.39
CA GLU A 96 27.90 -8.69 -10.67
C GLU A 96 27.41 -7.67 -11.70
N LYS A 97 26.69 -6.63 -11.26
CA LYS A 97 25.98 -5.67 -12.12
C LYS A 97 25.94 -4.28 -11.48
N PRO A 98 27.09 -3.60 -11.33
CA PRO A 98 27.21 -2.37 -10.54
C PRO A 98 26.38 -1.17 -11.05
N HIS A 99 25.84 -1.24 -12.28
CA HIS A 99 25.06 -0.18 -12.92
C HIS A 99 23.68 -0.64 -13.41
N GLU A 100 23.28 -1.89 -13.17
CA GLU A 100 21.99 -2.40 -13.65
C GLU A 100 20.94 -2.16 -12.56
N THR A 101 20.22 -1.03 -12.68
CA THR A 101 19.13 -0.64 -11.76
C THR A 101 17.75 -0.92 -12.35
N LEU A 102 17.66 -1.24 -13.63
CA LEU A 102 16.38 -1.39 -14.32
C LEU A 102 15.87 -2.83 -14.24
N VAL A 103 14.65 -2.99 -13.77
CA VAL A 103 13.92 -4.26 -13.74
C VAL A 103 12.78 -4.21 -14.75
N HIS A 104 12.82 -5.13 -15.71
CA HIS A 104 11.79 -5.29 -16.73
C HIS A 104 10.73 -6.30 -16.27
N LEU A 105 9.48 -5.87 -16.23
CA LEU A 105 8.32 -6.69 -15.88
C LEU A 105 7.25 -6.56 -16.97
N THR A 106 6.36 -7.55 -17.06
CA THR A 106 5.13 -7.44 -17.88
C THR A 106 3.93 -7.43 -16.96
N SER A 107 3.10 -6.39 -17.05
CA SER A 107 1.85 -6.27 -16.31
C SER A 107 0.66 -6.65 -17.19
N GLY A 108 -0.37 -7.21 -16.57
CA GLY A 108 -1.64 -7.54 -17.20
C GLY A 108 -2.80 -6.89 -16.48
N THR A 109 -3.65 -6.17 -17.21
CA THR A 109 -4.86 -5.51 -16.69
C THR A 109 -6.11 -6.19 -17.25
N PHE A 110 -7.04 -6.53 -16.37
CA PHE A 110 -8.35 -7.06 -16.77
C PHE A 110 -9.34 -5.90 -16.85
N ILE A 111 -9.94 -5.69 -18.01
CA ILE A 111 -10.87 -4.60 -18.29
C ILE A 111 -12.26 -5.21 -18.49
N PRO A 112 -13.23 -4.94 -17.60
CA PRO A 112 -14.62 -5.36 -17.82
C PRO A 112 -15.15 -4.81 -19.16
N LEU A 113 -15.86 -5.66 -19.90
CA LEU A 113 -16.55 -5.29 -21.15
C LEU A 113 -17.96 -4.74 -20.88
#